data_AF-A0A0N4YJD6-F1
#
_entry.id   AF-A0A0N4YJD6-F1
#
_cell.length_a   1.000
_cell.length_b   1.000
_cell.length_c   1.000
_cell.angle_alpha   90.00
_cell.angle_beta   90.00
_cell.angle_gamma   90.00
#
_symmetry.space_group_name_H-M   'P 1'
#
loop_
_entity.id
_entity.type
_entity.pdbx_description
1 polymer ?
#
loop_
_entity_poly.entity_id
_entity_poly.type
_entity_poly.pdbx_seq_one_letter_code
_entity_poly.pdbx_strand_id
1 'polypeptide(L)'
;MTKELPNACAQGFCEDYLDCMQRLEAKQNECLVTERNVQMSSTNSCTRKKWDTKMALNGLHLRRAELARDCVQKNIKDATISESILSADQLKTCQLMHSKFPFAPGNKRKRRSSKRFKKNDAKRKASQCRKDTKLWHKQCSELAKCCPLTEECKLNTKEIMDQIYDERSKLRELNDNC
;
A
#
# COMPACT_ATOMS: atom_id res chain seq x y z
N MET A 1 11.68 -4.21 -48.04
CA MET A 1 12.11 -3.31 -46.95
C MET A 1 11.06 -3.34 -45.85
N THR A 2 11.12 -4.36 -45.01
CA THR A 2 10.33 -4.46 -43.78
C THR A 2 10.99 -3.58 -42.72
N LYS A 3 10.33 -2.48 -42.36
CA LYS A 3 10.77 -1.65 -41.23
C LYS A 3 10.57 -2.46 -39.95
N GLU A 4 11.67 -2.88 -39.33
CA GLU A 4 11.65 -3.40 -37.98
C GLU A 4 11.17 -2.28 -37.05
N LEU A 5 10.05 -2.52 -36.37
CA LEU A 5 9.59 -1.70 -35.26
C LEU A 5 10.65 -1.77 -34.15
N PRO A 6 11.02 -0.65 -33.53
CA PRO A 6 11.99 -0.67 -32.45
C PRO A 6 11.46 -1.55 -31.32
N ASN A 7 12.29 -2.49 -30.88
CA ASN A 7 12.12 -3.27 -29.65
C ASN A 7 11.63 -2.34 -28.53
N ALA A 8 10.34 -2.36 -28.24
CA ALA A 8 9.77 -1.74 -27.05
C ALA A 8 10.20 -2.63 -25.88
N CYS A 9 11.40 -2.40 -25.36
CA CYS A 9 11.84 -3.03 -24.12
C CYS A 9 10.86 -2.61 -23.02
N ALA A 10 10.20 -3.61 -22.40
CA ALA A 10 9.42 -3.43 -21.19
C ALA A 10 10.26 -2.61 -20.19
N GLN A 11 9.71 -1.51 -19.71
CA GLN A 11 10.42 -0.62 -18.79
C GLN A 11 10.38 -1.16 -17.36
N GLY A 12 9.52 -2.15 -17.10
CA GLY A 12 9.42 -2.83 -15.80
C GLY A 12 8.56 -2.05 -14.81
N PHE A 13 7.70 -1.14 -15.29
CA PHE A 13 6.94 -0.25 -14.40
C PHE A 13 5.87 -1.02 -13.62
N CYS A 14 5.22 -2.00 -14.26
CA CYS A 14 4.25 -2.87 -13.60
C CYS A 14 4.91 -3.82 -12.58
N GLU A 15 6.11 -4.31 -12.86
CA GLU A 15 6.90 -5.14 -11.94
C GLU A 15 7.33 -4.35 -10.69
N ASP A 16 7.79 -3.11 -10.87
CA ASP A 16 8.13 -2.22 -9.76
C ASP A 16 6.89 -1.85 -8.92
N TYR A 17 5.73 -1.66 -9.57
CA TYR A 17 4.46 -1.50 -8.86
C TYR A 17 4.11 -2.76 -8.05
N LEU A 18 4.30 -3.96 -8.61
CA LEU A 18 4.07 -5.22 -7.90
C LEU A 18 4.98 -5.38 -6.69
N ASP A 19 6.28 -5.10 -6.80
CA ASP A 19 7.21 -5.13 -5.66
C ASP A 19 6.78 -4.12 -4.58
N CYS A 20 6.36 -2.92 -4.98
CA CYS A 20 5.82 -1.92 -4.04
C CYS A 20 4.60 -2.47 -3.28
N MET A 21 3.64 -3.06 -4.00
CA MET A 21 2.42 -3.60 -3.41
C MET A 21 2.71 -4.77 -2.47
N GLN A 22 3.65 -5.65 -2.83
CA GLN A 22 4.08 -6.74 -1.97
C GLN A 22 4.70 -6.23 -0.65
N ARG A 23 5.51 -5.18 -0.70
CA ARG A 23 6.08 -4.53 0.50
C ARG A 23 5.05 -3.81 1.33
N LEU A 24 4.09 -3.14 0.68
CA LEU A 24 2.96 -2.50 1.35
C LEU A 24 2.15 -3.53 2.12
N GLU A 25 1.81 -4.67 1.51
CA GLU A 25 1.09 -5.76 2.15
C GLU A 25 1.83 -6.32 3.36
N ALA A 26 3.14 -6.60 3.20
CA ALA A 26 3.99 -7.06 4.29
C ALA A 26 3.99 -6.05 5.45
N LYS A 27 4.02 -4.74 5.14
CA LYS A 27 4.00 -3.68 6.14
C LYS A 27 2.63 -3.57 6.84
N GLN A 28 1.54 -3.67 6.09
CA GLN A 28 0.18 -3.67 6.64
C GLN A 28 -0.02 -4.85 7.60
N ASN A 29 0.44 -6.05 7.23
CA ASN A 29 0.43 -7.23 8.09
C ASN A 29 1.24 -7.02 9.39
N GLU A 30 2.45 -6.47 9.30
CA GLU A 30 3.26 -6.11 10.47
C GLU A 30 2.51 -5.15 11.41
N CYS A 31 1.82 -4.16 10.84
CA CYS A 31 1.06 -3.18 11.62
C CYS A 31 -0.15 -3.80 12.32
N LEU A 32 -0.91 -4.66 11.65
CA LEU A 32 -2.05 -5.36 12.25
C LEU A 32 -1.65 -6.16 13.49
N VAL A 33 -0.54 -6.91 13.40
CA VAL A 33 0.01 -7.66 14.55
C VAL A 33 0.43 -6.72 15.68
N THR A 34 1.12 -5.63 15.33
CA THR A 34 1.58 -4.64 16.32
C THR A 34 0.41 -3.95 17.04
N GLU A 35 -0.65 -3.61 16.31
CA GLU A 35 -1.80 -2.89 16.84
C GLU A 35 -2.72 -3.77 17.70
N ARG A 36 -2.90 -5.05 17.34
CA ARG A 36 -3.58 -6.05 18.17
C ARG A 36 -2.96 -6.13 19.58
N ASN A 37 -1.65 -6.10 19.66
CA ASN A 37 -0.92 -6.19 20.93
C ASN A 37 -1.04 -4.93 21.82
N VAL A 38 -1.43 -3.78 21.27
CA VAL A 38 -1.53 -2.51 22.02
C VAL A 38 -2.86 -2.37 22.78
N GLN A 39 -3.95 -2.94 22.26
CA GLN A 39 -5.30 -2.64 22.73
C GLN A 39 -5.72 -3.39 24.00
N MET A 40 -5.08 -4.51 24.35
CA MET A 40 -5.41 -5.40 25.48
C MET A 40 -5.45 -4.73 26.89
N SER A 41 -5.38 -3.40 26.97
CA SER A 41 -5.27 -2.61 28.20
C SER A 41 -6.39 -1.58 28.44
N SER A 42 -7.37 -1.40 27.54
CA SER A 42 -8.46 -0.42 27.72
C SER A 42 -9.80 -1.06 28.09
N THR A 43 -10.42 -0.60 29.18
CA THR A 43 -11.76 -1.04 29.63
C THR A 43 -12.91 -0.16 29.13
N ASN A 44 -12.62 1.03 28.56
CA ASN A 44 -13.64 1.95 28.06
C ASN A 44 -14.30 1.39 26.78
N SER A 45 -15.63 1.22 26.82
CA SER A 45 -16.44 0.68 25.73
C SER A 45 -16.31 1.50 24.44
N CYS A 46 -16.23 2.83 24.51
CA CYS A 46 -16.12 3.62 23.29
C CYS A 46 -14.71 3.63 22.69
N THR A 47 -13.67 3.58 23.54
CA THR A 47 -12.30 3.35 23.05
C THR A 47 -12.18 1.99 22.35
N ARG A 48 -12.90 0.98 22.85
CA ARG A 48 -12.96 -0.35 22.23
C ARG A 48 -13.64 -0.31 20.86
N LYS A 49 -14.86 0.27 20.76
CA LYS A 49 -15.57 0.44 19.47
C LYS A 49 -14.73 1.17 18.43
N LYS A 50 -14.13 2.31 18.79
CA LYS A 50 -13.22 3.07 17.91
C LYS A 50 -12.05 2.22 17.41
N TRP A 51 -11.54 1.32 18.25
CA TRP A 51 -10.45 0.44 17.86
C TRP A 51 -10.92 -0.69 16.95
N ASP A 52 -12.07 -1.31 17.23
CA ASP A 52 -12.63 -2.39 16.42
C ASP A 52 -12.86 -1.90 14.98
N THR A 53 -13.47 -0.72 14.83
CA THR A 53 -13.64 -0.04 13.53
C THR A 53 -12.30 0.26 12.86
N LYS A 54 -11.28 0.70 13.60
CA LYS A 54 -9.93 0.92 13.05
C LYS A 54 -9.28 -0.37 12.54
N MET A 55 -9.45 -1.49 13.25
CA MET A 55 -8.93 -2.79 12.79
C MET A 55 -9.67 -3.29 11.56
N ALA A 56 -11.00 -3.14 11.52
CA ALA A 56 -11.80 -3.46 10.35
C ALA A 56 -11.31 -2.67 9.13
N LEU A 57 -11.15 -1.35 9.29
CA LEU A 57 -10.62 -0.47 8.23
C LEU A 57 -9.21 -0.88 7.76
N ASN A 58 -8.32 -1.25 8.68
CA ASN A 58 -6.99 -1.74 8.32
C ASN A 58 -7.05 -3.07 7.57
N GLY A 59 -7.94 -3.99 7.97
CA GLY A 59 -8.18 -5.25 7.28
C GLY A 59 -8.69 -5.03 5.85
N LEU A 60 -9.61 -4.09 5.65
CA LEU A 60 -10.08 -3.71 4.31
C LEU A 60 -8.96 -3.11 3.45
N HIS A 61 -8.12 -2.25 4.03
CA HIS A 61 -6.96 -1.69 3.33
C HIS A 61 -5.94 -2.75 2.92
N LEU A 62 -5.72 -3.77 3.75
CA LEU A 62 -4.91 -4.93 3.42
C LEU A 62 -5.55 -5.73 2.28
N ARG A 63 -6.82 -6.08 2.42
CA ARG A 63 -7.55 -6.87 1.42
C ARG A 63 -7.58 -6.19 0.05
N ARG A 64 -7.73 -4.87 0.03
CA ARG A 64 -7.63 -4.08 -1.20
C ARG A 64 -6.26 -4.21 -1.85
N ALA A 65 -5.19 -4.13 -1.06
CA ALA A 65 -3.83 -4.22 -1.58
C ALA A 65 -3.55 -5.60 -2.19
N GLU A 66 -3.97 -6.66 -1.50
CA GLU A 66 -3.90 -8.06 -1.99
C GLU A 66 -4.62 -8.19 -3.34
N LEU A 67 -5.89 -7.79 -3.43
CA LEU A 67 -6.69 -7.93 -4.65
C LEU A 67 -6.11 -7.14 -5.83
N ALA A 68 -5.66 -5.91 -5.59
CA ALA A 68 -5.04 -5.08 -6.62
C ALA A 68 -3.74 -5.72 -7.13
N ARG A 69 -2.88 -6.20 -6.22
CA ARG A 69 -1.64 -6.90 -6.57
C ARG A 69 -1.92 -8.18 -7.33
N ASP A 70 -2.81 -9.03 -6.83
CA ASP A 70 -3.13 -10.33 -7.43
C ASP A 70 -3.71 -10.16 -8.84
N CYS A 71 -4.50 -9.10 -9.07
CA CYS A 71 -4.98 -8.77 -10.41
C CYS A 71 -3.83 -8.40 -11.36
N VAL A 72 -2.95 -7.47 -10.97
CA VAL A 72 -1.82 -7.09 -11.83
C VAL A 72 -0.87 -8.27 -12.05
N GLN A 73 -0.64 -9.09 -11.03
CA GLN A 73 0.21 -10.28 -11.10
C GLN A 73 -0.34 -11.33 -12.10
N LYS A 74 -1.67 -11.49 -12.19
CA LYS A 74 -2.31 -12.38 -13.16
C LYS A 74 -2.13 -11.89 -14.60
N ASN A 75 -2.15 -10.57 -14.79
CA ASN A 75 -2.07 -9.91 -16.10
C ASN A 75 -0.63 -9.44 -16.43
N ILE A 76 0.38 -9.80 -15.63
CA ILE A 76 1.75 -9.29 -15.79
C ILE A 76 2.37 -9.65 -17.15
N LYS A 77 1.89 -10.72 -17.79
CA LYS A 77 2.35 -11.11 -19.14
C LYS A 77 2.00 -10.07 -20.20
N ASP A 78 0.94 -9.30 -19.96
CA ASP A 78 0.50 -8.22 -20.83
C ASP A 78 1.17 -6.89 -20.45
N ALA A 79 2.05 -6.87 -19.44
CA ALA A 79 2.70 -5.64 -18.98
C ALA A 79 3.49 -4.96 -20.08
N THR A 80 4.32 -5.70 -20.82
CA THR A 80 5.09 -5.16 -21.96
C THR A 80 4.19 -4.50 -23.00
N ILE A 81 3.06 -5.13 -23.32
CA ILE A 81 2.09 -4.59 -24.28
C ILE A 81 1.40 -3.35 -23.68
N SER A 82 0.97 -3.43 -22.43
CA SER A 82 0.30 -2.34 -21.75
C SER A 82 1.22 -1.12 -21.59
N GLU A 83 2.50 -1.29 -21.26
CA GLU A 83 3.46 -0.21 -21.12
C GLU A 83 3.79 0.44 -22.47
N SER A 84 3.70 -0.30 -23.57
CA SER A 84 3.94 0.23 -24.92
C SER A 84 2.92 1.29 -25.35
N ILE A 85 1.75 1.35 -24.70
CA ILE A 85 0.71 2.36 -24.98
C ILE A 85 1.01 3.71 -24.33
N LEU A 86 2.01 3.78 -23.43
CA LEU A 86 2.39 5.02 -22.77
C LEU A 86 3.00 6.00 -23.78
N SER A 87 2.55 7.26 -23.75
CA SER A 87 3.12 8.31 -24.58
C SER A 87 4.57 8.61 -24.18
N ALA A 88 5.35 9.23 -25.07
CA ALA A 88 6.73 9.61 -24.78
C ALA A 88 6.87 10.51 -23.52
N ASP A 89 5.89 11.39 -23.27
CA ASP A 89 5.86 12.24 -22.08
C ASP A 89 5.50 11.45 -20.82
N GLN A 90 4.57 10.49 -20.92
CA GLN A 90 4.24 9.59 -19.83
C GLN A 90 5.44 8.70 -19.46
N LEU A 91 6.14 8.15 -20.45
CA LEU A 91 7.35 7.36 -20.27
C LEU A 91 8.43 8.14 -19.50
N LYS A 92 8.74 9.37 -19.94
CA LYS A 92 9.71 10.23 -19.22
C LYS A 92 9.28 10.50 -17.78
N THR A 93 7.99 10.79 -17.58
CA THR A 93 7.45 11.03 -16.24
C THR A 93 7.58 9.78 -15.36
N CYS A 94 7.30 8.60 -15.91
CA CYS A 94 7.44 7.32 -15.21
C CYS A 94 8.89 6.98 -14.88
N GLN A 95 9.83 7.19 -15.80
CA GLN A 95 11.26 7.06 -15.51
C GLN A 95 11.71 8.00 -14.37
N LEU A 96 11.22 9.25 -14.37
CA LEU A 96 11.49 10.21 -13.29
C LEU A 96 10.85 9.82 -11.96
N MET A 97 9.68 9.18 -11.99
CA MET A 97 9.04 8.65 -10.79
C MET A 97 9.85 7.47 -10.25
N HIS A 98 10.15 6.47 -11.07
CA HIS A 98 10.87 5.26 -10.66
C HIS A 98 12.28 5.56 -10.15
N SER A 99 13.01 6.49 -10.77
CA SER A 99 14.34 6.91 -10.30
C SER A 99 14.33 7.55 -8.90
N LYS A 100 13.20 8.13 -8.47
CA LYS A 100 13.03 8.68 -7.11
C LYS A 100 12.70 7.61 -6.08
N PHE A 101 12.33 6.41 -6.51
CA PHE A 101 11.95 5.31 -5.63
C PHE A 101 13.06 4.24 -5.67
N PRO A 102 14.10 4.33 -4.82
CA PRO A 102 15.04 3.24 -4.68
C PRO A 102 14.32 2.09 -3.97
N PHE A 103 13.79 1.13 -4.73
CA PHE A 103 13.25 -0.13 -4.23
C PHE A 103 14.33 -1.03 -3.59
N ALA A 104 15.56 -0.55 -3.38
CA ALA A 104 16.65 -1.33 -2.82
C ALA A 104 16.29 -1.89 -1.41
N PRO A 105 16.25 -3.22 -1.23
CA PRO A 105 16.12 -3.82 0.09
C PRO A 105 17.48 -3.71 0.79
N GLY A 106 17.71 -2.62 1.55
CA GLY A 106 19.05 -2.40 2.10
C GLY A 106 19.16 -1.52 3.34
N ASN A 107 18.30 -0.52 3.53
CA ASN A 107 18.43 0.36 4.70
C ASN A 107 17.72 -0.19 5.94
N LYS A 108 18.17 -1.37 6.38
CA LYS A 108 18.14 -1.72 7.82
C LYS A 108 19.08 -0.76 8.55
N ARG A 109 18.65 0.48 8.78
CA ARG A 109 19.16 1.25 9.94
C ARG A 109 18.59 0.57 11.17
N LYS A 110 19.27 -0.51 11.56
CA LYS A 110 19.12 -1.19 12.85
C LYS A 110 19.57 -0.19 13.91
N ARG A 111 18.69 0.73 14.33
CA ARG A 111 18.94 1.52 15.54
C ARG A 111 18.88 0.56 16.71
N ARG A 112 20.05 0.08 17.14
CA ARG A 112 20.26 -0.39 18.50
C ARG A 112 19.81 0.76 19.41
N SER A 113 18.78 0.53 20.21
CA SER A 113 18.48 1.39 21.35
C SER A 113 18.00 0.57 22.52
N SER A 114 18.55 0.93 23.65
CA SER A 114 18.63 0.31 24.96
C SER A 114 17.29 -0.02 25.62
N LYS A 115 17.32 -1.12 26.38
CA LYS A 115 16.36 -1.52 27.42
C LYS A 115 16.02 -0.35 28.37
N ARG A 116 14.81 0.22 28.28
CA ARG A 116 13.92 0.67 29.38
C ARG A 116 12.71 1.40 28.75
N PHE A 117 11.52 1.27 29.35
CA PHE A 117 10.19 1.78 28.91
C PHE A 117 9.35 0.88 27.98
N LYS A 118 8.99 -0.32 28.44
CA LYS A 118 8.23 -1.33 27.67
C LYS A 118 6.77 -0.97 27.31
N LYS A 119 6.11 0.02 27.94
CA LYS A 119 4.68 0.33 27.69
C LYS A 119 4.45 1.49 26.69
N ASN A 120 5.39 2.45 26.61
CA ASN A 120 5.34 3.53 25.60
C ASN A 120 5.92 3.11 24.24
N ASP A 121 6.73 2.06 24.22
CA ASP A 121 7.37 1.54 23.00
C ASP A 121 6.35 0.94 22.02
N ALA A 122 5.34 0.19 22.49
CA ALA A 122 4.33 -0.44 21.65
C ALA A 122 3.40 0.59 20.97
N LYS A 123 2.92 1.60 21.70
CA LYS A 123 2.12 2.70 21.13
C LYS A 123 2.93 3.51 20.10
N ARG A 124 4.21 3.76 20.38
CA ARG A 124 5.12 4.45 19.45
C ARG A 124 5.36 3.62 18.20
N LYS A 125 5.60 2.30 18.33
CA LYS A 125 5.74 1.37 17.22
C LYS A 125 4.48 1.31 16.36
N ALA A 126 3.31 1.18 16.97
CA ALA A 126 2.04 1.23 16.24
C ALA A 126 1.86 2.56 15.48
N SER A 127 2.16 3.69 16.12
CA SER A 127 2.10 4.99 15.45
C SER A 127 3.10 5.13 14.31
N GLN A 128 4.32 4.61 14.47
CA GLN A 128 5.31 4.61 13.40
C GLN A 128 4.83 3.72 12.24
N CYS A 129 4.30 2.54 12.55
CA CYS A 129 3.78 1.62 11.55
C CYS A 129 2.69 2.27 10.70
N ARG A 130 1.74 2.97 11.32
CA ARG A 130 0.71 3.74 10.58
C ARG A 130 1.30 4.79 9.64
N LYS A 131 2.35 5.50 10.08
CA LYS A 131 3.03 6.51 9.24
C LYS A 131 3.73 5.85 8.05
N ASP A 132 4.43 4.75 8.29
CA ASP A 132 5.14 4.00 7.26
C ASP A 132 4.16 3.42 6.23
N THR A 133 3.07 2.80 6.68
CA THR A 133 2.02 2.27 5.78
C THR A 133 1.38 3.37 4.94
N LYS A 134 1.12 4.55 5.52
CA LYS A 134 0.62 5.70 4.75
C LYS A 134 1.62 6.15 3.68
N LEU A 135 2.92 6.13 3.99
CA LEU A 135 3.97 6.45 3.02
C LEU A 135 4.00 5.41 1.90
N TRP A 136 3.98 4.11 2.22
CA TRP A 136 3.93 3.04 1.24
C TRP A 136 2.70 3.14 0.32
N HIS A 137 1.52 3.41 0.87
CA HIS A 137 0.32 3.64 0.07
C HIS A 137 0.51 4.79 -0.93
N LYS A 138 1.11 5.90 -0.49
CA LYS A 138 1.38 7.04 -1.37
C LYS A 138 2.36 6.63 -2.47
N GLN A 139 3.44 5.93 -2.12
CA GLN A 139 4.45 5.49 -3.09
C GLN A 139 3.85 4.55 -4.14
N CYS A 140 3.16 3.49 -3.71
CA CYS A 140 2.57 2.55 -4.66
C CYS A 140 1.46 3.20 -5.50
N SER A 141 0.74 4.19 -4.97
CA SER A 141 -0.24 4.95 -5.74
C SER A 141 0.38 5.86 -6.80
N GLU A 142 1.60 6.35 -6.60
CA GLU A 142 2.32 7.11 -7.63
C GLU A 142 2.81 6.17 -8.74
N LEU A 143 3.34 5.00 -8.37
CA LEU A 143 3.78 3.98 -9.32
C LEU A 143 2.63 3.37 -10.11
N ALA A 144 1.46 3.25 -9.50
CA ALA A 144 0.27 2.75 -10.18
C ALA A 144 -0.05 3.54 -11.46
N LYS A 145 0.23 4.85 -11.49
CA LYS A 145 0.03 5.70 -12.67
C LYS A 145 0.89 5.30 -13.87
N CYS A 146 1.97 4.55 -13.63
CA CYS A 146 2.91 4.06 -14.64
C CYS A 146 2.67 2.62 -15.05
N CYS A 147 1.75 1.92 -14.37
CA CYS A 147 1.34 0.58 -14.74
C CYS A 147 -0.10 0.61 -15.26
N PRO A 148 -0.32 0.57 -16.59
CA PRO A 148 -1.65 0.69 -17.18
C PRO A 148 -2.62 -0.43 -16.75
N LEU A 149 -2.10 -1.60 -16.40
CA LEU A 149 -2.89 -2.71 -15.84
C LEU A 149 -3.66 -2.33 -14.57
N THR A 150 -3.21 -1.28 -13.85
CA THR A 150 -3.88 -0.86 -12.62
C THR A 150 -5.26 -0.28 -12.85
N GLU A 151 -5.55 0.34 -14.00
CA GLU A 151 -6.87 0.91 -14.28
C GLU A 151 -7.93 -0.19 -14.41
N GLU A 152 -7.63 -1.27 -15.13
CA GLU A 152 -8.50 -2.43 -15.23
C GLU A 152 -8.67 -3.11 -13.85
N CYS A 153 -7.56 -3.25 -13.11
CA CYS A 153 -7.57 -3.87 -11.79
C CYS A 153 -8.29 -3.05 -10.70
N LYS A 154 -8.55 -1.76 -10.89
CA LYS A 154 -9.33 -0.95 -9.93
C LYS A 154 -10.76 -1.48 -9.77
N LEU A 155 -11.36 -2.00 -10.85
CA LEU A 155 -12.72 -2.54 -10.83
C LEU A 155 -12.86 -3.69 -9.81
N ASN A 156 -11.84 -4.54 -9.72
CA ASN A 156 -11.78 -5.67 -8.77
C ASN A 156 -11.73 -5.23 -7.30
N THR A 157 -11.48 -3.95 -7.03
CA THR A 157 -11.39 -3.40 -5.67
C THR A 157 -12.52 -2.43 -5.32
N LYS A 158 -13.48 -2.23 -6.22
CA LYS A 158 -14.56 -1.23 -6.04
C LYS A 158 -15.38 -1.49 -4.79
N GLU A 159 -15.87 -2.71 -4.60
CA GLU A 159 -16.67 -3.08 -3.44
C GLU A 159 -15.91 -2.86 -2.11
N ILE A 160 -14.63 -3.27 -2.06
CA ILE A 160 -13.78 -3.04 -0.89
C ILE A 160 -13.56 -1.54 -0.64
N MET A 161 -13.47 -0.73 -1.70
CA MET A 161 -13.38 0.72 -1.58
C MET A 161 -14.64 1.33 -0.98
N ASP A 162 -15.81 0.86 -1.37
CA ASP A 162 -17.08 1.30 -0.80
C ASP A 162 -17.15 0.94 0.70
N GLN A 163 -16.77 -0.29 1.06
CA GLN A 163 -16.65 -0.70 2.48
C GLN A 163 -15.65 0.17 3.26
N ILE A 164 -14.53 0.57 2.65
CA ILE A 164 -13.55 1.49 3.25
C ILE A 164 -14.19 2.86 3.51
N TYR A 165 -15.02 3.37 2.60
CA TYR A 165 -15.71 4.65 2.78
C TYR A 165 -16.70 4.58 3.95
N ASP A 166 -17.48 3.50 4.03
CA ASP A 166 -18.46 3.28 5.10
C ASP A 166 -17.78 3.18 6.47
N GLU A 167 -16.73 2.36 6.60
CA GLU A 167 -15.98 2.22 7.85
C GLU A 167 -15.30 3.53 8.27
N ARG A 168 -14.87 4.36 7.31
CA ARG A 168 -14.38 5.72 7.61
C ARG A 168 -15.48 6.63 8.12
N SER A 169 -16.70 6.52 7.60
CA SER A 169 -17.85 7.29 8.11
C SER A 169 -18.18 6.89 9.54
N LYS A 170 -18.33 5.59 9.79
CA LYS A 170 -18.55 5.05 11.14
C LYS A 170 -17.48 5.51 12.12
N LEU A 171 -16.21 5.50 11.70
CA LEU A 171 -15.12 5.96 12.56
C LEU A 171 -15.21 7.45 12.88
N ARG A 172 -15.65 8.30 11.94
CA ARG A 172 -15.88 9.73 12.18
C ARG A 172 -17.03 9.93 13.17
N GLU A 173 -18.17 9.29 12.93
CA GLU A 173 -19.33 9.34 13.83
C GLU A 173 -18.98 8.91 15.25
N LEU A 174 -18.17 7.85 15.39
CA LEU A 174 -17.67 7.43 16.71
C LEU A 174 -16.75 8.46 17.35
N ASN A 175 -16.00 9.27 16.59
CA ASN A 175 -15.14 10.33 17.11
C ASN A 175 -15.91 11.61 17.48
N ASP A 176 -17.13 11.78 16.98
CA ASP A 176 -17.98 12.92 17.31
C ASP A 176 -18.90 12.59 18.50
N ASN A 177 -19.38 11.34 18.57
CA ASN A 177 -20.33 10.88 19.59
C ASN A 177 -19.67 10.18 20.80
N CYS A 178 -18.34 10.03 20.74
CA CYS A 178 -17.44 9.67 21.83
C CYS A 178 -16.07 10.30 21.56
#